data_AF-A0AA88XMZ3-F1
#
_entry.id   AF-A0AA88XMZ3-F1
#
_cell.length_a   1.000
_cell.length_b   1.000
_cell.length_c   1.000
_cell.angle_alpha   90.00
_cell.angle_beta   90.00
_cell.angle_gamma   90.00
#
_symmetry.space_group_name_H-M   'P 1'
#
loop_
_entity.id
_entity.type
_entity.pdbx_description
1 polymer ?
#
loop_
_entity_poly.entity_id
_entity_poly.type
_entity_poly.pdbx_seq_one_letter_code
_entity_poly.pdbx_strand_id
1 'polypeptide(L)'
;MSVASSLAASPYITIDPSKACLFVVLVGQLEESLDENPKSIEDFLKTLPHWYEDGKNHVIINLIQNNKGRDMFDGVDTGRAMLVQSTAVYSNFRPKFDIIVPPSMGKAEGDVWEELPMISPIRRNYFLSFWGQLRDMGSQNKIQNEESDKIKRTRSKELSWETESVVVSALKDIHHHHHVDKKTIMNLSCEFVGSGATNGEWSICGTDSQRKVLLIKSTFSLILAPANTSYVSSTVFQLRLYESLKHGAVPVILGDYVELPFSDVLDWMKAVIILPKARAPELYLILRTYTDNSIAELKQMGRYYFETYFGTSRSIINTVLAILRTRLSMPARPIKDTPSLNLMTYAKIQPLANGTHTKSKTEEVLGPIELPFPSMKFKQNFTQHVSYDSFSKVGYPFELFPYTPFEKVLPMEAQYKGSGYGFQPIGRGLGGTGKEFSKGLGGNLPKEQFTIVMLTYERNEKLISALQKLKGLPFLNKIIVVWNNPAPPSTILELPEIGVPIKVLKMSKNSLNNRFLPFDVIETEAVLSIDDDVYLRHEEIVFAFR
;
A
#
# COMPACT_ATOMS: atom_id res chain seq x y z
N MET A 1 -17.40 -10.16 -8.77
CA MET A 1 -16.20 -10.85 -9.26
C MET A 1 -15.66 -11.74 -8.16
N SER A 2 -15.08 -12.89 -8.50
CA SER A 2 -14.56 -13.87 -7.54
C SER A 2 -13.02 -13.85 -7.49
N VAL A 3 -12.44 -14.54 -6.52
CA VAL A 3 -10.99 -14.73 -6.40
C VAL A 3 -10.38 -15.30 -7.69
N ALA A 4 -11.13 -16.17 -8.39
CA ALA A 4 -10.73 -16.76 -9.66
C ALA A 4 -10.61 -15.73 -10.79
N SER A 5 -11.53 -14.75 -10.86
CA SER A 5 -11.41 -13.67 -11.86
C SER A 5 -10.23 -12.74 -11.59
N SER A 6 -9.83 -12.53 -10.32
CA SER A 6 -8.62 -11.78 -9.98
C SER A 6 -7.34 -12.51 -10.41
N LEU A 7 -7.29 -13.85 -10.29
CA LEU A 7 -6.21 -14.68 -10.84
C LEU A 7 -6.22 -14.71 -12.38
N ALA A 8 -7.38 -14.83 -13.01
CA ALA A 8 -7.49 -14.85 -14.48
C ALA A 8 -7.09 -13.52 -15.12
N ALA A 9 -7.32 -12.40 -14.43
CA ALA A 9 -6.83 -11.07 -14.83
C ALA A 9 -5.36 -10.81 -14.47
N SER A 10 -4.64 -11.81 -13.94
CA SER A 10 -3.25 -11.66 -13.52
C SER A 10 -2.27 -11.70 -14.70
N PRO A 11 -1.28 -10.78 -14.76
CA PRO A 11 -0.24 -10.81 -15.78
C PRO A 11 0.71 -12.04 -15.73
N TYR A 12 0.58 -12.92 -14.73
CA TYR A 12 1.47 -14.08 -14.54
C TYR A 12 0.80 -15.43 -14.82
N ILE A 13 -0.46 -15.45 -15.29
CA ILE A 13 -1.17 -16.70 -15.60
C ILE A 13 -0.76 -17.27 -16.98
N THR A 14 -0.71 -18.60 -17.07
CA THR A 14 -0.55 -19.37 -18.33
C THR A 14 -1.56 -20.50 -18.35
N ILE A 15 -2.08 -20.83 -19.54
CA ILE A 15 -2.95 -21.99 -19.77
C ILE A 15 -2.11 -23.23 -20.09
N ASP A 16 -0.87 -23.04 -20.55
CA ASP A 16 0.07 -24.10 -20.92
C ASP A 16 0.83 -24.61 -19.68
N PRO A 17 0.62 -25.88 -19.26
CA PRO A 17 1.29 -26.46 -18.09
C PRO A 17 2.82 -26.57 -18.24
N SER A 18 3.33 -26.68 -19.47
CA SER A 18 4.78 -26.78 -19.72
C SER A 18 5.53 -25.48 -19.46
N LYS A 19 4.80 -24.36 -19.40
CA LYS A 19 5.30 -23.02 -19.09
C LYS A 19 4.97 -22.57 -17.66
N ALA A 20 4.23 -23.36 -16.89
CA ALA A 20 3.80 -23.01 -15.54
C ALA A 20 4.93 -23.29 -14.53
N CYS A 21 5.36 -22.25 -13.80
CA CYS A 21 6.31 -22.43 -12.69
C CYS A 21 5.63 -23.02 -11.44
N LEU A 22 4.34 -22.72 -11.25
CA LEU A 22 3.51 -23.14 -10.12
C LEU A 22 2.08 -23.41 -10.59
N PHE A 23 1.41 -24.36 -9.95
CA PHE A 23 -0.04 -24.64 -10.09
C PHE A 23 -0.79 -24.03 -8.91
N VAL A 24 -1.91 -23.36 -9.15
CA VAL A 24 -2.68 -22.66 -8.10
C VAL A 24 -4.06 -23.30 -7.93
N VAL A 25 -4.38 -23.71 -6.71
CA VAL A 25 -5.64 -24.35 -6.33
C VAL A 25 -6.44 -23.38 -5.45
N LEU A 26 -7.68 -23.09 -5.81
CA LEU A 26 -8.59 -22.30 -4.97
C LEU A 26 -9.54 -23.24 -4.22
N VAL A 27 -9.42 -23.32 -2.89
CA VAL A 27 -10.28 -24.20 -2.07
C VAL A 27 -11.37 -23.42 -1.33
N GLY A 28 -11.14 -22.14 -0.99
CA GLY A 28 -12.12 -21.25 -0.34
C GLY A 28 -13.34 -20.84 -1.21
N GLN A 29 -13.64 -21.57 -2.28
CA GLN A 29 -14.90 -21.53 -3.04
C GLN A 29 -15.64 -22.89 -3.04
N LEU A 30 -15.09 -23.88 -2.33
CA LEU A 30 -15.60 -25.25 -2.21
C LEU A 30 -16.10 -25.55 -0.78
N GLU A 31 -16.19 -24.54 0.10
CA GLU A 31 -16.72 -24.67 1.48
C GLU A 31 -18.18 -25.20 1.52
N GLU A 32 -18.92 -25.10 0.41
CA GLU A 32 -20.30 -25.63 0.29
C GLU A 32 -20.38 -27.03 -0.33
N SER A 33 -19.26 -27.63 -0.76
CA SER A 33 -19.24 -28.89 -1.54
C SER A 33 -18.20 -29.93 -1.11
N LEU A 34 -17.32 -29.61 -0.14
CA LEU A 34 -16.38 -30.56 0.46
C LEU A 34 -16.77 -30.84 1.92
N ASP A 35 -16.81 -32.12 2.32
CA ASP A 35 -16.92 -32.51 3.73
C ASP A 35 -15.70 -32.02 4.52
N GLU A 36 -15.90 -31.48 5.74
CA GLU A 36 -14.83 -31.09 6.70
C GLU A 36 -13.94 -32.27 7.18
N ASN A 37 -14.03 -33.45 6.56
CA ASN A 37 -13.26 -34.64 6.92
C ASN A 37 -11.88 -34.61 6.24
N PRO A 38 -10.75 -34.55 6.99
CA PRO A 38 -9.41 -34.38 6.42
C PRO A 38 -9.07 -35.34 5.28
N LYS A 39 -9.48 -36.61 5.38
CA LYS A 39 -9.22 -37.62 4.33
C LYS A 39 -9.88 -37.31 2.99
N SER A 40 -11.07 -36.71 3.00
CA SER A 40 -11.78 -36.29 1.78
C SER A 40 -11.00 -35.20 1.05
N ILE A 41 -10.41 -34.28 1.82
CA ILE A 41 -9.55 -33.20 1.30
C ILE A 41 -8.23 -33.77 0.76
N GLU A 42 -7.58 -34.68 1.49
CA GLU A 42 -6.38 -35.35 1.00
C GLU A 42 -6.62 -36.11 -0.31
N ASP A 43 -7.71 -36.87 -0.40
CA ASP A 43 -8.03 -37.67 -1.58
C ASP A 43 -8.43 -36.78 -2.77
N PHE A 44 -9.13 -35.67 -2.52
CA PHE A 44 -9.32 -34.62 -3.53
C PHE A 44 -7.97 -34.07 -4.04
N LEU A 45 -7.03 -33.70 -3.15
CA LEU A 45 -5.72 -33.18 -3.55
C LEU A 45 -4.94 -34.20 -4.40
N LYS A 46 -4.99 -35.49 -4.05
CA LYS A 46 -4.36 -36.59 -4.82
C LYS A 46 -4.94 -36.75 -6.24
N THR A 47 -6.17 -36.29 -6.52
CA THR A 47 -6.76 -36.30 -7.88
C THR A 47 -6.33 -35.12 -8.77
N LEU A 48 -5.62 -34.12 -8.23
CA LEU A 48 -5.26 -32.92 -8.99
C LEU A 48 -4.26 -33.21 -10.13
N PRO A 49 -4.47 -32.64 -11.34
CA PRO A 49 -3.50 -32.74 -12.44
C PRO A 49 -2.13 -32.23 -12.01
N HIS A 50 -1.08 -32.99 -12.33
CA HIS A 50 0.32 -32.67 -11.98
C HIS A 50 0.64 -32.63 -10.47
N TRP A 51 -0.20 -33.19 -9.59
CA TRP A 51 0.11 -33.31 -8.15
C TRP A 51 1.39 -34.13 -7.88
N TYR A 52 1.72 -35.07 -8.77
CA TYR A 52 2.92 -35.94 -8.72
C TYR A 52 3.16 -36.58 -7.34
N GLU A 53 2.08 -37.11 -6.75
CA GLU A 53 2.00 -37.78 -5.44
C GLU A 53 2.25 -36.89 -4.22
N ASP A 54 3.23 -35.96 -4.24
CA ASP A 54 3.64 -35.16 -3.07
C ASP A 54 3.42 -33.63 -3.20
N GLY A 55 2.59 -33.15 -4.13
CA GLY A 55 2.14 -31.76 -4.18
C GLY A 55 3.22 -30.74 -4.59
N LYS A 56 4.32 -31.17 -5.21
CA LYS A 56 5.35 -30.24 -5.74
C LYS A 56 4.74 -29.16 -6.63
N ASN A 57 5.29 -27.96 -6.52
CA ASN A 57 4.92 -26.76 -7.28
C ASN A 57 3.45 -26.32 -7.13
N HIS A 58 2.67 -26.90 -6.20
CA HIS A 58 1.30 -26.49 -5.94
C HIS A 58 1.23 -25.39 -4.87
N VAL A 59 0.32 -24.45 -5.05
CA VAL A 59 -0.05 -23.42 -4.08
C VAL A 59 -1.56 -23.49 -3.84
N ILE A 60 -1.93 -23.87 -2.62
CA ILE A 60 -3.32 -24.02 -2.18
C ILE A 60 -3.73 -22.74 -1.47
N ILE A 61 -4.73 -22.05 -2.03
CA ILE A 61 -5.24 -20.77 -1.51
C ILE A 61 -6.63 -20.98 -0.89
N ASN A 62 -6.73 -20.71 0.41
CA ASN A 62 -7.97 -20.66 1.17
C ASN A 62 -8.18 -19.25 1.75
N LEU A 63 -8.90 -18.41 1.00
CA LEU A 63 -9.29 -17.07 1.47
C LEU A 63 -10.62 -17.16 2.21
N ILE A 64 -10.60 -16.94 3.52
CA ILE A 64 -11.81 -16.90 4.34
C ILE A 64 -12.67 -15.69 3.93
N GLN A 65 -13.94 -15.95 3.57
CA GLN A 65 -14.92 -14.94 3.16
C GLN A 65 -16.02 -14.70 4.21
N ASN A 66 -16.01 -15.46 5.32
CA ASN A 66 -17.04 -15.43 6.34
C ASN A 66 -16.42 -15.61 7.74
N ASN A 67 -17.09 -15.13 8.79
CA ASN A 67 -16.55 -15.19 10.15
C ASN A 67 -16.44 -16.62 10.72
N LYS A 68 -17.06 -17.64 10.10
CA LYS A 68 -17.11 -19.02 10.62
C LYS A 68 -15.88 -19.86 10.29
N GLY A 69 -15.05 -19.43 9.32
CA GLY A 69 -13.94 -20.23 8.78
C GLY A 69 -13.01 -20.78 9.86
N ARG A 70 -12.65 -22.06 9.70
CA ARG A 70 -11.68 -22.81 10.53
C ARG A 70 -10.41 -23.05 9.74
N ASP A 71 -9.41 -23.69 10.35
CA ASP A 71 -8.32 -24.31 9.59
C ASP A 71 -8.86 -25.62 8.98
N MET A 72 -9.17 -25.61 7.68
CA MET A 72 -9.65 -26.81 6.97
C MET A 72 -8.53 -27.80 6.65
N PHE A 73 -7.26 -27.42 6.88
CA PHE A 73 -6.09 -28.27 6.67
C PHE A 73 -5.51 -28.80 7.99
N ASP A 74 -6.16 -28.58 9.14
CA ASP A 74 -5.78 -29.20 10.42
C ASP A 74 -5.93 -30.73 10.31
N GLY A 75 -4.82 -31.44 10.51
CA GLY A 75 -4.74 -32.89 10.31
C GLY A 75 -4.78 -33.39 8.86
N VAL A 76 -4.69 -32.53 7.83
CA VAL A 76 -4.60 -32.92 6.40
C VAL A 76 -3.14 -33.01 5.95
N ASP A 77 -2.71 -34.14 5.36
CA ASP A 77 -1.44 -34.16 4.62
C ASP A 77 -1.56 -33.45 3.26
N THR A 78 -0.78 -32.40 3.08
CA THR A 78 -0.70 -31.60 1.84
C THR A 78 0.67 -31.72 1.16
N GLY A 79 1.54 -32.61 1.66
CA GLY A 79 2.86 -32.89 1.11
C GLY A 79 3.74 -31.63 1.05
N ARG A 80 4.21 -31.31 -0.16
CA ARG A 80 5.04 -30.14 -0.47
C ARG A 80 4.27 -28.97 -1.09
N ALA A 81 2.94 -29.06 -1.18
CA ALA A 81 2.14 -27.92 -1.63
C ALA A 81 2.19 -26.80 -0.59
N MET A 82 2.29 -25.56 -1.04
CA MET A 82 2.32 -24.37 -0.19
C MET A 82 0.91 -23.96 0.22
N LEU A 83 0.68 -23.71 1.51
CA LEU A 83 -0.60 -23.25 2.04
C LEU A 83 -0.62 -21.72 2.13
N VAL A 84 -1.72 -21.14 1.68
CA VAL A 84 -1.96 -19.69 1.68
C VAL A 84 -3.33 -19.46 2.32
N GLN A 85 -3.37 -19.22 3.63
CA GLN A 85 -4.61 -19.20 4.41
C GLN A 85 -4.62 -18.21 5.60
N SER A 86 -5.82 -17.87 6.08
CA SER A 86 -6.01 -16.92 7.19
C SER A 86 -5.98 -17.56 8.58
N THR A 87 -6.37 -18.82 8.68
CA THR A 87 -6.26 -19.69 9.85
C THR A 87 -5.02 -20.56 9.75
N ALA A 88 -4.36 -20.87 10.86
CA ALA A 88 -3.19 -21.77 10.87
C ALA A 88 -2.94 -22.37 12.26
N VAL A 89 -2.83 -23.71 12.32
CA VAL A 89 -2.32 -24.46 13.48
C VAL A 89 -0.83 -24.76 13.32
N TYR A 90 -0.06 -24.62 14.40
CA TYR A 90 1.42 -24.78 14.42
C TYR A 90 1.90 -26.17 13.97
N SER A 91 1.08 -27.21 14.07
CA SER A 91 1.43 -28.56 13.60
C SER A 91 1.56 -28.67 12.09
N ASN A 92 0.81 -27.84 11.34
CA ASN A 92 0.66 -27.96 9.89
C ASN A 92 1.23 -26.74 9.15
N PHE A 93 1.38 -25.60 9.82
CA PHE A 93 2.02 -24.39 9.28
C PHE A 93 3.55 -24.48 9.29
N ARG A 94 4.18 -24.25 8.14
CA ARG A 94 5.65 -24.21 7.98
C ARG A 94 6.12 -22.75 7.83
N PRO A 95 6.73 -22.14 8.87
CA PRO A 95 7.17 -20.75 8.83
C PRO A 95 8.09 -20.45 7.64
N LYS A 96 7.90 -19.29 7.00
CA LYS A 96 8.62 -18.84 5.78
C LYS A 96 8.44 -19.70 4.53
N PHE A 97 7.63 -20.76 4.59
CA PHE A 97 7.20 -21.54 3.44
C PHE A 97 5.72 -21.28 3.14
N ASP A 98 4.85 -21.50 4.11
CA ASP A 98 3.43 -21.14 4.00
C ASP A 98 3.23 -19.62 4.19
N ILE A 99 2.05 -19.10 3.81
CA ILE A 99 1.75 -17.66 3.81
C ILE A 99 0.44 -17.40 4.57
N ILE A 100 0.52 -16.63 5.67
CA ILE A 100 -0.67 -16.09 6.33
C ILE A 100 -1.23 -14.92 5.53
N VAL A 101 -2.54 -14.93 5.26
CA VAL A 101 -3.24 -13.90 4.46
C VAL A 101 -4.46 -13.34 5.19
N PRO A 102 -4.86 -12.07 4.98
CA PRO A 102 -6.02 -11.51 5.67
C PRO A 102 -7.34 -12.07 5.09
N PRO A 103 -8.44 -12.06 5.87
CA PRO A 103 -9.74 -12.52 5.38
C PRO A 103 -10.27 -11.59 4.28
N SER A 104 -10.89 -12.17 3.25
CA SER A 104 -11.36 -11.47 2.05
C SER A 104 -12.73 -10.78 2.28
N MET A 105 -12.82 -9.95 3.31
CA MET A 105 -14.04 -9.20 3.71
C MET A 105 -14.20 -7.86 2.96
N GLY A 106 -13.43 -7.64 1.89
CA GLY A 106 -13.40 -6.40 1.12
C GLY A 106 -14.26 -6.44 -0.14
N LYS A 107 -14.23 -5.35 -0.93
CA LYS A 107 -14.67 -5.38 -2.32
C LYS A 107 -13.79 -6.36 -3.10
N ALA A 108 -14.33 -7.03 -4.13
CA ALA A 108 -13.52 -7.89 -4.99
C ALA A 108 -12.40 -7.09 -5.72
N GLU A 109 -12.76 -5.88 -6.17
CA GLU A 109 -11.91 -4.93 -6.89
C GLU A 109 -12.50 -3.51 -6.75
N GLY A 110 -11.68 -2.49 -7.03
CA GLY A 110 -12.07 -1.08 -7.07
C GLY A 110 -11.46 -0.25 -5.95
N ASP A 111 -11.70 1.05 -6.01
CA ASP A 111 -11.25 2.01 -5.01
C ASP A 111 -11.88 1.73 -3.65
N VAL A 112 -11.03 1.65 -2.62
CA VAL A 112 -11.45 1.45 -1.22
C VAL A 112 -11.59 2.75 -0.45
N TRP A 113 -10.91 3.82 -0.86
CA TRP A 113 -10.77 5.07 -0.10
C TRP A 113 -12.11 5.72 0.26
N GLU A 114 -13.14 5.55 -0.56
CA GLU A 114 -14.52 6.02 -0.31
C GLU A 114 -15.14 5.48 1.00
N GLU A 115 -14.75 4.29 1.43
CA GLU A 115 -15.23 3.65 2.67
C GLU A 115 -14.38 3.97 3.90
N LEU A 116 -13.21 4.58 3.70
CA LEU A 116 -12.18 4.69 4.73
C LEU A 116 -12.33 6.00 5.52
N PRO A 117 -12.42 5.94 6.86
CA PRO A 117 -12.43 7.14 7.67
C PRO A 117 -11.07 7.85 7.60
N MET A 118 -11.11 9.17 7.77
CA MET A 118 -9.91 10.00 7.90
C MET A 118 -8.99 9.49 9.03
N ILE A 119 -7.69 9.56 8.77
CA ILE A 119 -6.63 9.26 9.74
C ILE A 119 -6.67 10.28 10.90
N SER A 120 -6.88 11.56 10.53
CA SER A 120 -7.06 12.69 11.44
C SER A 120 -8.43 12.63 12.15
N PRO A 121 -8.53 12.99 13.44
CA PRO A 121 -7.44 13.44 14.32
C PRO A 121 -6.52 12.29 14.77
N ILE A 122 -5.25 12.62 15.05
CA ILE A 122 -4.22 11.67 15.48
C ILE A 122 -4.69 10.94 16.75
N ARG A 123 -5.02 11.69 17.81
CA ARG A 123 -5.76 11.16 18.97
C ARG A 123 -7.26 11.36 18.75
N ARG A 124 -8.04 10.30 18.93
CA ARG A 124 -9.50 10.26 18.80
C ARG A 124 -10.16 10.15 20.18
N ASN A 125 -11.48 10.30 20.23
CA ASN A 125 -12.27 10.40 21.48
C ASN A 125 -11.97 9.29 22.50
N TYR A 126 -11.80 8.06 22.04
CA TYR A 126 -11.33 6.95 22.87
C TYR A 126 -9.83 6.75 22.65
N PHE A 127 -9.11 6.66 23.76
CA PHE A 127 -7.69 6.34 23.79
C PHE A 127 -7.47 4.86 23.42
N LEU A 128 -8.16 3.95 24.10
CA LEU A 128 -8.05 2.51 23.89
C LEU A 128 -9.43 1.85 23.94
N SER A 129 -9.71 0.95 22.99
CA SER A 129 -10.96 0.17 22.97
C SER A 129 -10.75 -1.33 22.80
N PHE A 130 -11.53 -2.12 23.52
CA PHE A 130 -11.73 -3.55 23.32
C PHE A 130 -13.22 -3.91 23.41
N TRP A 131 -13.64 -4.87 22.59
CA TRP A 131 -14.92 -5.57 22.76
C TRP A 131 -14.77 -7.03 22.34
N GLY A 132 -15.01 -7.96 23.27
CA GLY A 132 -14.87 -9.39 23.03
C GLY A 132 -15.16 -10.21 24.28
N GLN A 133 -15.48 -11.49 24.10
CA GLN A 133 -15.72 -12.41 25.20
C GLN A 133 -14.86 -13.66 25.06
N LEU A 134 -14.07 -13.97 26.10
CA LEU A 134 -13.26 -15.18 26.13
C LEU A 134 -14.18 -16.41 26.07
N ARG A 135 -13.95 -17.27 25.08
CA ARG A 135 -14.64 -18.56 24.95
C ARG A 135 -13.95 -19.60 25.82
N ASP A 136 -14.72 -20.24 26.70
CA ASP A 136 -14.24 -21.26 27.63
C ASP A 136 -13.50 -22.42 26.91
N MET A 137 -12.47 -22.95 27.58
CA MET A 137 -11.62 -24.04 27.14
C MET A 137 -12.19 -25.44 27.45
N GLY A 138 -13.33 -25.56 28.15
CA GLY A 138 -13.88 -26.89 28.48
C GLY A 138 -15.39 -26.96 28.78
N SER A 139 -16.21 -27.19 27.75
CA SER A 139 -17.60 -27.69 27.95
C SER A 139 -18.10 -28.68 26.88
N GLN A 140 -17.20 -29.47 26.28
CA GLN A 140 -17.56 -30.74 25.63
C GLN A 140 -16.50 -31.82 25.96
N ASN A 141 -16.90 -33.10 25.83
CA ASN A 141 -16.12 -34.31 26.09
C ASN A 141 -15.76 -34.59 27.56
N LYS A 142 -16.79 -34.85 28.37
CA LYS A 142 -16.73 -36.00 29.28
C LYS A 142 -16.97 -37.28 28.46
N ILE A 143 -15.90 -37.98 28.10
CA ILE A 143 -15.85 -39.41 27.71
C ILE A 143 -14.38 -39.87 27.88
N GLN A 144 -14.16 -41.18 27.99
CA GLN A 144 -13.02 -41.76 28.71
C GLN A 144 -11.79 -42.08 27.85
N ASN A 145 -10.64 -42.20 28.53
CA ASN A 145 -9.39 -42.87 28.11
C ASN A 145 -8.62 -42.20 26.94
N GLU A 146 -7.33 -42.44 26.71
CA GLU A 146 -6.35 -43.36 27.36
C GLU A 146 -5.22 -42.59 28.08
N GLU A 147 -4.14 -43.25 28.49
CA GLU A 147 -3.08 -42.67 29.34
C GLU A 147 -1.68 -42.71 28.71
N SER A 148 -1.07 -41.52 28.57
CA SER A 148 0.39 -41.28 28.62
C SER A 148 0.67 -39.79 28.35
N ASP A 149 0.06 -39.23 27.31
CA ASP A 149 0.29 -37.86 26.83
C ASP A 149 -0.33 -36.73 27.70
N LYS A 150 -1.11 -37.10 28.72
CA LYS A 150 -1.89 -36.16 29.54
C LYS A 150 -1.01 -35.19 30.34
N ILE A 151 0.09 -35.65 30.93
CA ILE A 151 0.85 -34.87 31.92
C ILE A 151 1.43 -33.56 31.34
N LYS A 152 1.89 -33.57 30.09
CA LYS A 152 2.34 -32.34 29.40
C LYS A 152 1.16 -31.43 29.01
N ARG A 153 0.09 -32.00 28.44
CA ARG A 153 -1.09 -31.26 27.97
C ARG A 153 -1.94 -30.65 29.10
N THR A 154 -1.95 -31.25 30.28
CA THR A 154 -2.62 -30.67 31.47
C THR A 154 -1.86 -29.45 31.96
N ARG A 155 -0.54 -29.57 32.18
CA ARG A 155 0.29 -28.48 32.72
C ARG A 155 0.38 -27.25 31.81
N SER A 156 0.31 -27.44 30.49
CA SER A 156 0.23 -26.32 29.53
C SER A 156 -1.14 -25.65 29.50
N LYS A 157 -2.23 -26.39 29.75
CA LYS A 157 -3.57 -25.81 29.90
C LYS A 157 -3.73 -25.05 31.22
N GLU A 158 -3.09 -25.53 32.28
CA GLU A 158 -3.05 -24.86 33.59
C GLU A 158 -2.37 -23.48 33.47
N LEU A 159 -1.13 -23.43 32.98
CA LEU A 159 -0.39 -22.17 32.79
C LEU A 159 -1.10 -21.18 31.83
N SER A 160 -1.87 -21.69 30.86
CA SER A 160 -2.66 -20.89 29.92
C SER A 160 -3.84 -20.17 30.61
N TRP A 161 -4.65 -20.86 31.42
CA TRP A 161 -5.78 -20.19 32.10
C TRP A 161 -5.30 -19.22 33.17
N GLU A 162 -4.22 -19.54 33.89
CA GLU A 162 -3.60 -18.64 34.86
C GLU A 162 -3.21 -17.32 34.20
N THR A 163 -2.54 -17.38 33.05
CA THR A 163 -2.15 -16.22 32.25
C THR A 163 -3.35 -15.41 31.78
N GLU A 164 -4.38 -16.05 31.21
CA GLU A 164 -5.61 -15.34 30.80
C GLU A 164 -6.33 -14.71 32.00
N SER A 165 -6.32 -15.33 33.19
CA SER A 165 -6.97 -14.77 34.38
C SER A 165 -6.32 -13.46 34.83
N VAL A 166 -4.98 -13.37 34.74
CA VAL A 166 -4.21 -12.15 35.02
C VAL A 166 -4.50 -11.07 33.97
N VAL A 167 -4.58 -11.43 32.68
CA VAL A 167 -4.97 -10.51 31.60
C VAL A 167 -6.40 -9.98 31.83
N VAL A 168 -7.34 -10.86 32.19
CA VAL A 168 -8.73 -10.49 32.50
C VAL A 168 -8.82 -9.55 33.70
N SER A 169 -8.01 -9.74 34.76
CA SER A 169 -7.93 -8.79 35.87
C SER A 169 -7.40 -7.46 35.38
N ALA A 170 -6.20 -7.44 34.77
CA ALA A 170 -5.55 -6.22 34.30
C ALA A 170 -6.45 -5.36 33.38
N LEU A 171 -7.21 -5.99 32.48
CA LEU A 171 -8.16 -5.29 31.61
C LEU A 171 -9.39 -4.74 32.37
N LYS A 172 -9.87 -5.44 33.40
CA LYS A 172 -10.89 -4.89 34.33
C LYS A 172 -10.31 -3.75 35.17
N ASP A 173 -9.07 -3.86 35.63
CA ASP A 173 -8.42 -2.85 36.45
C ASP A 173 -8.19 -1.56 35.64
N ILE A 174 -7.70 -1.68 34.40
CA ILE A 174 -7.62 -0.56 33.44
C ILE A 174 -9.01 0.03 33.17
N HIS A 175 -10.04 -0.80 33.01
CA HIS A 175 -11.40 -0.33 32.82
C HIS A 175 -11.89 0.54 33.98
N HIS A 176 -11.78 0.05 35.23
CA HIS A 176 -12.30 0.74 36.41
C HIS A 176 -11.50 2.00 36.75
N HIS A 177 -10.16 1.91 36.83
CA HIS A 177 -9.30 3.04 37.24
C HIS A 177 -9.32 4.19 36.23
N HIS A 178 -9.52 3.90 34.93
CA HIS A 178 -9.57 4.93 33.88
C HIS A 178 -10.98 5.19 33.32
N HIS A 179 -12.03 4.59 33.90
CA HIS A 179 -13.42 4.87 33.53
C HIS A 179 -13.81 6.34 33.71
N VAL A 180 -13.23 6.99 34.74
CA VAL A 180 -13.50 8.38 35.12
C VAL A 180 -13.20 9.35 33.96
N ASP A 181 -12.16 9.06 33.17
CA ASP A 181 -11.76 9.84 32.00
C ASP A 181 -12.69 9.63 30.77
N LYS A 182 -13.52 8.58 30.78
CA LYS A 182 -14.34 8.08 29.65
C LYS A 182 -13.57 7.79 28.34
N LYS A 183 -12.24 7.70 28.41
CA LYS A 183 -11.35 7.46 27.25
C LYS A 183 -11.04 5.98 26.99
N THR A 184 -11.42 5.07 27.87
CA THR A 184 -11.13 3.62 27.77
C THR A 184 -12.40 2.78 27.78
N ILE A 185 -12.61 1.99 26.72
CA ILE A 185 -13.75 1.05 26.60
C ILE A 185 -13.20 -0.38 26.64
N MET A 186 -13.68 -1.21 27.56
CA MET A 186 -13.18 -2.57 27.81
C MET A 186 -14.35 -3.52 28.06
N ASN A 187 -15.09 -3.83 27.00
CA ASN A 187 -16.27 -4.67 27.10
C ASN A 187 -15.85 -6.16 26.98
N LEU A 188 -15.74 -6.84 28.12
CA LEU A 188 -15.27 -8.24 28.23
C LEU A 188 -16.41 -9.30 28.08
N SER A 189 -17.60 -8.87 27.66
CA SER A 189 -18.78 -9.70 27.43
C SER A 189 -19.53 -9.27 26.16
N CYS A 190 -20.24 -10.22 25.56
CA CYS A 190 -21.17 -9.98 24.46
C CYS A 190 -22.62 -10.23 24.92
N GLU A 191 -23.57 -9.47 24.40
CA GLU A 191 -25.00 -9.88 24.38
C GLU A 191 -25.20 -11.03 23.38
N PHE A 192 -24.53 -10.93 22.22
CA PHE A 192 -24.51 -11.93 21.15
C PHE A 192 -23.07 -12.25 20.78
N VAL A 193 -22.66 -13.50 20.97
CA VAL A 193 -21.32 -14.00 20.62
C VAL A 193 -21.29 -14.31 19.13
N GLY A 194 -20.39 -13.68 18.37
CA GLY A 194 -20.22 -13.94 16.95
C GLY A 194 -19.67 -15.33 16.66
N SER A 195 -20.30 -16.06 15.73
CA SER A 195 -19.81 -17.33 15.21
C SER A 195 -18.42 -17.18 14.62
N GLY A 196 -17.52 -18.11 14.92
CA GLY A 196 -16.12 -18.14 14.44
C GLY A 196 -15.10 -18.48 15.50
N ALA A 197 -15.33 -18.03 16.74
CA ALA A 197 -14.35 -18.17 17.82
C ALA A 197 -14.04 -19.63 18.17
N THR A 198 -12.76 -19.98 18.12
CA THR A 198 -12.20 -21.26 18.57
C THR A 198 -12.14 -21.34 20.10
N ASN A 199 -11.93 -22.54 20.68
CA ASN A 199 -11.87 -22.69 22.14
C ASN A 199 -10.64 -21.96 22.70
N GLY A 200 -10.82 -21.13 23.73
CA GLY A 200 -9.79 -20.24 24.25
C GLY A 200 -9.57 -18.95 23.45
N GLU A 201 -10.42 -18.64 22.46
CA GLU A 201 -10.31 -17.41 21.68
C GLU A 201 -11.22 -16.28 22.19
N TRP A 202 -10.78 -15.04 21.98
CA TRP A 202 -11.51 -13.83 22.35
C TRP A 202 -12.56 -13.44 21.29
N SER A 203 -13.70 -14.13 21.37
CA SER A 203 -14.87 -14.01 20.48
C SER A 203 -15.24 -12.59 20.12
N ILE A 204 -15.66 -12.37 18.87
CA ILE A 204 -16.09 -11.05 18.39
C ILE A 204 -17.53 -10.76 18.84
N CYS A 205 -17.77 -9.56 19.38
CA CYS A 205 -19.10 -9.13 19.80
C CYS A 205 -19.74 -8.20 18.76
N GLY A 206 -21.08 -8.17 18.75
CA GLY A 206 -21.87 -7.20 17.99
C GLY A 206 -21.79 -7.33 16.46
N THR A 207 -22.33 -6.34 15.76
CA THR A 207 -22.29 -6.25 14.29
C THR A 207 -21.10 -5.42 13.80
N ASP A 208 -20.72 -5.60 12.52
CA ASP A 208 -19.71 -4.76 11.84
C ASP A 208 -20.00 -3.27 12.04
N SER A 209 -21.24 -2.84 11.77
CA SER A 209 -21.68 -1.45 11.97
C SER A 209 -21.45 -0.92 13.38
N GLN A 210 -21.64 -1.73 14.43
CA GLN A 210 -21.38 -1.33 15.81
C GLN A 210 -19.88 -1.20 16.08
N ARG A 211 -19.06 -2.17 15.63
CA ARG A 211 -17.60 -2.12 15.78
C ARG A 211 -16.97 -0.98 14.97
N LYS A 212 -17.45 -0.71 13.76
CA LYS A 212 -17.10 0.45 12.93
C LYS A 212 -17.28 1.77 13.70
N VAL A 213 -18.42 1.97 14.36
CA VAL A 213 -18.69 3.19 15.16
C VAL A 213 -17.75 3.34 16.36
N LEU A 214 -17.34 2.23 16.98
CA LEU A 214 -16.33 2.21 18.04
C LEU A 214 -14.93 2.55 17.49
N LEU A 215 -14.46 1.80 16.49
CA LEU A 215 -13.10 1.89 15.94
C LEU A 215 -12.81 3.25 15.27
N ILE A 216 -13.78 3.85 14.57
CA ILE A 216 -13.65 5.21 14.02
C ILE A 216 -13.36 6.25 15.12
N LYS A 217 -13.86 6.03 16.35
CA LYS A 217 -13.67 6.90 17.50
C LYS A 217 -12.46 6.50 18.37
N SER A 218 -11.77 5.41 18.06
CA SER A 218 -10.65 4.88 18.84
C SER A 218 -9.29 5.21 18.25
N THR A 219 -8.35 5.56 19.13
CA THR A 219 -6.93 5.81 18.81
C THR A 219 -6.18 4.47 18.70
N PHE A 220 -6.24 3.67 19.76
CA PHE A 220 -5.72 2.31 19.83
C PHE A 220 -6.89 1.30 19.89
N SER A 221 -6.72 0.17 19.21
CA SER A 221 -7.64 -0.97 19.23
C SER A 221 -6.92 -2.19 19.78
N LEU A 222 -7.41 -2.77 20.87
CA LEU A 222 -6.80 -3.93 21.51
C LEU A 222 -7.19 -5.23 20.78
N ILE A 223 -6.22 -6.09 20.54
CA ILE A 223 -6.37 -7.43 19.96
C ILE A 223 -5.67 -8.40 20.91
N LEU A 224 -6.39 -9.46 21.30
CA LEU A 224 -5.87 -10.50 22.19
C LEU A 224 -5.62 -11.76 21.37
N ALA A 225 -4.41 -12.30 21.41
CA ALA A 225 -4.08 -13.57 20.75
C ALA A 225 -4.85 -14.75 21.42
N PRO A 226 -5.16 -15.85 20.70
CA PRO A 226 -5.89 -16.99 21.28
C PRO A 226 -5.13 -17.62 22.47
N ALA A 227 -5.82 -17.95 23.56
CA ALA A 227 -5.21 -18.53 24.77
C ALA A 227 -4.51 -19.88 24.51
N ASN A 228 -4.99 -20.63 23.51
CA ASN A 228 -4.33 -21.81 22.98
C ASN A 228 -3.17 -21.40 22.06
N THR A 229 -1.93 -21.51 22.54
CA THR A 229 -0.70 -21.23 21.79
C THR A 229 -0.40 -22.20 20.64
N SER A 230 -1.27 -23.19 20.38
CA SER A 230 -1.18 -24.05 19.20
C SER A 230 -1.65 -23.34 17.92
N TYR A 231 -2.41 -22.25 18.04
CA TYR A 231 -2.81 -21.42 16.90
C TYR A 231 -1.73 -20.39 16.57
N VAL A 232 -1.26 -20.43 15.33
CA VAL A 232 -0.38 -19.43 14.72
C VAL A 232 -1.19 -18.24 14.23
N SER A 233 -2.38 -18.50 13.65
CA SER A 233 -3.32 -17.49 13.19
C SER A 233 -4.76 -17.99 13.27
N SER A 234 -5.72 -17.10 13.50
CA SER A 234 -7.14 -17.45 13.63
C SER A 234 -8.08 -16.38 13.05
N THR A 235 -9.27 -16.79 12.64
CA THR A 235 -10.24 -15.95 11.92
C THR A 235 -10.64 -14.70 12.70
N VAL A 236 -10.90 -14.80 14.01
CA VAL A 236 -11.31 -13.64 14.81
C VAL A 236 -10.13 -12.70 15.07
N PHE A 237 -8.92 -13.24 15.26
CA PHE A 237 -7.70 -12.44 15.35
C PHE A 237 -7.46 -11.61 14.08
N GLN A 238 -7.47 -12.26 12.91
CA GLN A 238 -7.23 -11.56 11.63
C GLN A 238 -8.36 -10.60 11.24
N LEU A 239 -9.61 -10.92 11.60
CA LEU A 239 -10.74 -9.99 11.41
C LEU A 239 -10.60 -8.73 12.28
N ARG A 240 -10.17 -8.86 13.55
CA ARG A 240 -9.90 -7.71 14.43
C ARG A 240 -8.77 -6.82 13.89
N LEU A 241 -7.74 -7.41 13.31
CA LEU A 241 -6.65 -6.68 12.63
C LEU A 241 -7.19 -5.93 11.41
N TYR A 242 -7.91 -6.62 10.52
CA TYR A 242 -8.53 -6.06 9.33
C TYR A 242 -9.47 -4.88 9.65
N GLU A 243 -10.38 -5.03 10.62
CA GLU A 243 -11.31 -3.95 11.04
C GLU A 243 -10.57 -2.74 11.63
N SER A 244 -9.55 -2.97 12.46
CA SER A 244 -8.76 -1.90 13.09
C SER A 244 -8.01 -1.07 12.03
N LEU A 245 -7.35 -1.75 11.08
CA LEU A 245 -6.66 -1.12 9.95
C LEU A 245 -7.64 -0.40 9.01
N LYS A 246 -8.78 -1.02 8.65
CA LYS A 246 -9.84 -0.39 7.84
C LYS A 246 -10.27 0.93 8.47
N HIS A 247 -10.53 0.95 9.77
CA HIS A 247 -11.01 2.14 10.48
C HIS A 247 -9.92 3.08 11.01
N GLY A 248 -8.64 2.79 10.75
CA GLY A 248 -7.52 3.67 11.11
C GLY A 248 -7.30 3.82 12.62
N ALA A 249 -7.66 2.79 13.40
CA ALA A 249 -7.27 2.65 14.80
C ALA A 249 -5.98 1.82 14.85
N VAL A 250 -4.97 2.27 15.59
CA VAL A 250 -3.68 1.56 15.71
C VAL A 250 -3.91 0.22 16.42
N PRO A 251 -3.61 -0.92 15.79
CA PRO A 251 -3.76 -2.21 16.45
C PRO A 251 -2.70 -2.38 17.55
N VAL A 252 -3.13 -2.85 18.72
CA VAL A 252 -2.27 -3.20 19.85
C VAL A 252 -2.52 -4.65 20.19
N ILE A 253 -1.49 -5.49 20.07
CA ILE A 253 -1.60 -6.95 20.17
C ILE A 253 -0.99 -7.43 21.49
N LEU A 254 -1.78 -8.18 22.28
CA LEU A 254 -1.28 -8.93 23.43
C LEU A 254 -1.10 -10.41 23.05
N GLY A 255 0.16 -10.80 22.90
CA GLY A 255 0.60 -12.11 22.40
C GLY A 255 1.56 -11.94 21.22
N ASP A 256 2.74 -12.51 21.36
CA ASP A 256 3.92 -12.38 20.50
C ASP A 256 4.25 -13.68 19.71
N TYR A 257 3.43 -14.73 19.89
CA TYR A 257 3.53 -16.04 19.24
C TYR A 257 2.58 -16.20 18.02
N VAL A 258 1.88 -15.14 17.63
CA VAL A 258 0.92 -15.13 16.51
C VAL A 258 1.52 -14.46 15.28
N GLU A 259 1.29 -15.06 14.11
CA GLU A 259 1.75 -14.52 12.83
C GLU A 259 0.75 -13.52 12.25
N LEU A 260 1.29 -12.45 11.68
CA LEU A 260 0.52 -11.41 11.01
C LEU A 260 0.52 -11.65 9.50
N PRO A 261 -0.50 -11.19 8.74
CA PRO A 261 -0.57 -11.48 7.33
C PRO A 261 0.64 -10.92 6.59
N PHE A 262 1.20 -11.73 5.69
CA PHE A 262 2.39 -11.40 4.92
C PHE A 262 3.61 -10.99 5.78
N SER A 263 3.76 -11.53 6.99
CA SER A 263 4.87 -11.21 7.92
C SER A 263 6.27 -11.44 7.34
N ASP A 264 6.43 -12.32 6.36
CA ASP A 264 7.66 -12.49 5.56
C ASP A 264 8.15 -11.20 4.87
N VAL A 265 7.25 -10.24 4.58
CA VAL A 265 7.54 -9.05 3.76
C VAL A 265 7.06 -7.72 4.37
N LEU A 266 6.10 -7.76 5.30
CA LEU A 266 5.56 -6.58 5.97
C LEU A 266 6.20 -6.39 7.36
N ASP A 267 6.91 -5.26 7.51
CA ASP A 267 7.47 -4.79 8.77
C ASP A 267 6.36 -4.23 9.67
N TRP A 268 5.65 -5.15 10.32
CA TRP A 268 4.49 -4.85 11.16
C TRP A 268 4.79 -3.89 12.32
N MET A 269 6.05 -3.76 12.76
CA MET A 269 6.45 -2.78 13.78
C MET A 269 6.22 -1.33 13.33
N LYS A 270 6.12 -1.07 12.02
CA LYS A 270 5.78 0.24 11.45
C LYS A 270 4.28 0.58 11.53
N ALA A 271 3.39 -0.38 11.81
CA ALA A 271 1.93 -0.20 11.77
C ALA A 271 1.18 -0.68 13.03
N VAL A 272 1.81 -1.54 13.85
CA VAL A 272 1.18 -2.28 14.96
C VAL A 272 2.10 -2.26 16.19
N ILE A 273 1.50 -2.20 17.38
CA ILE A 273 2.22 -2.33 18.66
C ILE A 273 2.01 -3.76 19.17
N ILE A 274 3.09 -4.55 19.25
CA ILE A 274 3.04 -5.94 19.76
C ILE A 274 3.66 -5.97 21.17
N LEU A 275 2.98 -6.62 22.12
CA LEU A 275 3.40 -6.76 23.52
C LEU A 275 3.12 -8.19 24.03
N PRO A 276 4.01 -8.80 24.85
CA PRO A 276 3.73 -10.08 25.49
C PRO A 276 2.53 -9.96 26.46
N LYS A 277 1.72 -11.03 26.57
CA LYS A 277 0.53 -11.05 27.46
C LYS A 277 0.83 -10.69 28.92
N ALA A 278 2.01 -11.05 29.42
CA ALA A 278 2.47 -10.70 30.76
C ALA A 278 2.53 -9.17 31.04
N ARG A 279 2.60 -8.32 30.00
CA ARG A 279 2.61 -6.86 30.13
C ARG A 279 1.20 -6.23 30.13
N ALA A 280 0.13 -7.03 30.18
CA ALA A 280 -1.24 -6.51 30.28
C ALA A 280 -1.47 -5.50 31.43
N PRO A 281 -0.88 -5.64 32.64
CA PRO A 281 -0.99 -4.63 33.70
C PRO A 281 -0.36 -3.28 33.35
N GLU A 282 0.71 -3.28 32.54
CA GLU A 282 1.45 -2.08 32.15
C GLU A 282 0.87 -1.40 30.89
N LEU A 283 0.01 -2.10 30.14
CA LEU A 283 -0.50 -1.73 28.81
C LEU A 283 -0.89 -0.26 28.68
N TYR A 284 -1.71 0.24 29.61
CA TYR A 284 -2.20 1.62 29.58
C TYR A 284 -1.07 2.66 29.76
N LEU A 285 -0.08 2.35 30.59
CA LEU A 285 1.09 3.22 30.82
C LEU A 285 2.01 3.22 29.59
N ILE A 286 2.27 2.04 28.99
CA ILE A 286 3.06 1.89 27.78
C ILE A 286 2.46 2.70 26.63
N LEU A 287 1.15 2.56 26.37
CA LEU A 287 0.50 3.29 25.28
C LEU A 287 0.48 4.82 25.48
N ARG A 288 0.63 5.30 26.73
CA ARG A 288 0.74 6.73 27.03
C ARG A 288 2.11 7.32 26.73
N THR A 289 3.16 6.53 26.52
CA THR A 289 4.48 7.05 26.11
C THR A 289 4.56 7.36 24.62
N TYR A 290 3.63 6.88 23.80
CA TYR A 290 3.63 7.11 22.35
C TYR A 290 3.28 8.57 22.01
N THR A 291 4.19 9.22 21.28
CA THR A 291 4.03 10.61 20.80
C THR A 291 2.99 10.71 19.69
N ASP A 292 2.47 11.92 19.44
CA ASP A 292 1.50 12.17 18.38
C ASP A 292 2.11 11.88 16.99
N ASN A 293 3.41 12.16 16.78
CA ASN A 293 4.12 11.80 15.55
C ASN A 293 4.16 10.28 15.36
N SER A 294 4.55 9.53 16.39
CA SER A 294 4.60 8.06 16.35
C SER A 294 3.22 7.44 16.10
N ILE A 295 2.15 8.02 16.65
CA ILE A 295 0.77 7.58 16.39
C ILE A 295 0.35 7.91 14.96
N ALA A 296 0.78 9.05 14.40
CA ALA A 296 0.52 9.41 13.01
C ALA A 296 1.24 8.46 12.04
N GLU A 297 2.50 8.13 12.29
CA GLU A 297 3.30 7.16 11.52
C GLU A 297 2.64 5.77 11.52
N LEU A 298 2.30 5.23 12.70
CA LEU A 298 1.61 3.95 12.85
C LEU A 298 0.27 3.92 12.08
N LYS A 299 -0.53 5.00 12.17
CA LYS A 299 -1.79 5.11 11.43
C LYS A 299 -1.59 5.24 9.91
N GLN A 300 -0.58 5.98 9.46
CA GLN A 300 -0.29 6.18 8.04
C GLN A 300 0.17 4.87 7.39
N MET A 301 1.08 4.14 8.05
CA MET A 301 1.53 2.82 7.60
C MET A 301 0.41 1.78 7.69
N GLY A 302 -0.41 1.81 8.74
CA GLY A 302 -1.60 0.95 8.84
C GLY A 302 -2.63 1.20 7.73
N ARG A 303 -2.83 2.47 7.32
CA ARG A 303 -3.65 2.83 6.14
C ARG A 303 -3.01 2.32 4.85
N TYR A 304 -1.71 2.56 4.65
CA TYR A 304 -0.98 2.10 3.46
C TYR A 304 -1.03 0.57 3.29
N TYR A 305 -0.78 -0.19 4.37
CA TYR A 305 -0.90 -1.65 4.35
C TYR A 305 -2.33 -2.12 4.07
N PHE A 306 -3.34 -1.43 4.62
CA PHE A 306 -4.73 -1.74 4.32
C PHE A 306 -5.05 -1.55 2.84
N GLU A 307 -4.77 -0.37 2.29
CA GLU A 307 -5.11 -0.02 0.91
C GLU A 307 -4.34 -0.85 -0.12
N THR A 308 -3.06 -1.13 0.14
CA THR A 308 -2.18 -1.83 -0.81
C THR A 308 -2.37 -3.34 -0.78
N TYR A 309 -2.59 -3.95 0.39
CA TYR A 309 -2.50 -5.41 0.56
C TYR A 309 -3.79 -6.09 1.05
N PHE A 310 -4.68 -5.40 1.78
CA PHE A 310 -5.85 -6.00 2.44
C PHE A 310 -7.20 -5.62 1.79
N GLY A 311 -7.32 -4.41 1.25
CA GLY A 311 -8.62 -3.75 1.04
C GLY A 311 -9.52 -4.38 -0.03
N THR A 312 -8.95 -5.15 -0.96
CA THR A 312 -9.70 -5.92 -1.96
C THR A 312 -9.16 -7.33 -2.14
N SER A 313 -10.02 -8.26 -2.57
CA SER A 313 -9.60 -9.63 -2.94
C SER A 313 -8.50 -9.62 -4.00
N ARG A 314 -8.57 -8.67 -4.94
CA ARG A 314 -7.51 -8.46 -5.96
C ARG A 314 -6.19 -8.01 -5.34
N SER A 315 -6.21 -7.16 -4.31
CA SER A 315 -5.00 -6.74 -3.57
C SER A 315 -4.34 -7.93 -2.85
N ILE A 316 -5.14 -8.75 -2.16
CA ILE A 316 -4.67 -9.95 -1.45
C ILE A 316 -3.98 -10.91 -2.44
N ILE A 317 -4.63 -11.22 -3.56
CA ILE A 317 -4.09 -12.10 -4.60
C ILE A 317 -2.84 -11.51 -5.28
N ASN A 318 -2.83 -10.21 -5.60
CA ASN A 318 -1.63 -9.55 -6.13
C ASN A 318 -0.46 -9.64 -5.15
N THR A 319 -0.72 -9.58 -3.84
CA THR A 319 0.31 -9.70 -2.78
C THR A 319 0.87 -11.11 -2.71
N VAL A 320 0.02 -12.14 -2.68
CA VAL A 320 0.45 -13.54 -2.74
C VAL A 320 1.31 -13.80 -3.98
N LEU A 321 0.86 -13.36 -5.16
CA LEU A 321 1.62 -13.52 -6.40
C LEU A 321 2.94 -12.73 -6.39
N ALA A 322 2.99 -11.54 -5.79
CA ALA A 322 4.21 -10.77 -5.66
C ALA A 322 5.23 -11.42 -4.70
N ILE A 323 4.77 -12.06 -3.61
CA ILE A 323 5.63 -12.84 -2.71
C ILE A 323 6.19 -14.07 -3.44
N LEU A 324 5.34 -14.85 -4.10
CA LEU A 324 5.75 -16.01 -4.91
C LEU A 324 6.77 -15.62 -5.99
N ARG A 325 6.48 -14.56 -6.75
CA ARG A 325 7.36 -13.96 -7.76
C ARG A 325 8.73 -13.59 -7.17
N THR A 326 8.76 -12.97 -5.99
CA THR A 326 9.98 -12.55 -5.30
C THR A 326 10.79 -13.76 -4.82
N ARG A 327 10.14 -14.76 -4.21
CA ARG A 327 10.76 -16.04 -3.82
C ARG A 327 11.34 -16.80 -5.04
N LEU A 328 10.70 -16.71 -6.20
CA LEU A 328 11.20 -17.24 -7.48
C LEU A 328 12.25 -16.35 -8.17
N SER A 329 12.69 -15.25 -7.55
CA SER A 329 13.62 -14.25 -8.12
C SER A 329 13.18 -13.66 -9.47
N MET A 330 11.88 -13.66 -9.76
CA MET A 330 11.32 -13.08 -10.98
C MET A 330 11.14 -11.56 -10.82
N PRO A 331 11.51 -10.73 -11.81
CA PRO A 331 11.28 -9.30 -11.75
C PRO A 331 9.78 -8.96 -11.83
N ALA A 332 9.40 -7.85 -11.22
CA ALA A 332 8.07 -7.26 -11.43
C ALA A 332 7.90 -6.80 -12.89
N ARG A 333 6.66 -6.75 -13.40
CA ARG A 333 6.40 -6.13 -14.70
C ARG A 333 6.68 -4.61 -14.61
N PRO A 334 7.34 -4.00 -15.61
CA PRO A 334 7.47 -2.54 -15.67
C PRO A 334 6.13 -1.84 -15.56
N ILE A 335 6.09 -0.77 -14.76
CA ILE A 335 4.98 0.20 -14.79
C ILE A 335 4.86 0.75 -16.21
N LYS A 336 3.63 1.07 -16.62
CA LYS A 336 3.35 1.71 -17.90
C LYS A 336 2.96 3.15 -17.70
N ASP A 337 3.63 4.04 -18.42
CA ASP A 337 3.22 5.44 -18.53
C ASP A 337 1.77 5.53 -19.06
N THR A 338 1.04 6.57 -18.64
CA THR A 338 -0.33 6.81 -19.09
C THR A 338 -0.30 7.23 -20.56
N PRO A 339 -0.94 6.47 -21.48
CA PRO A 339 -0.86 6.74 -22.91
C PRO A 339 -1.57 8.06 -23.25
N SER A 340 -0.86 8.99 -23.86
CA SER A 340 -1.41 10.32 -24.14
C SER A 340 -2.12 10.39 -25.50
N LEU A 341 -3.46 10.47 -25.48
CA LEU A 341 -4.25 10.71 -26.69
C LEU A 341 -4.11 12.19 -27.11
N ASN A 342 -3.05 12.47 -27.86
CA ASN A 342 -2.75 13.80 -28.39
C ASN A 342 -3.73 14.18 -29.51
N LEU A 343 -4.55 15.19 -29.28
CA LEU A 343 -5.53 15.72 -30.24
C LEU A 343 -4.90 16.52 -31.38
N MET A 344 -3.62 16.92 -31.25
CA MET A 344 -2.95 17.80 -32.22
C MET A 344 -2.84 17.23 -33.63
N THR A 345 -3.03 15.92 -33.83
CA THR A 345 -3.12 15.28 -35.15
C THR A 345 -4.23 15.87 -36.04
N TYR A 346 -5.19 16.60 -35.45
CA TYR A 346 -6.31 17.24 -36.14
C TYR A 346 -6.26 18.78 -36.13
N ALA A 347 -5.26 19.39 -35.48
CA ALA A 347 -5.15 20.85 -35.38
C ALA A 347 -4.23 21.40 -36.49
N LYS A 348 -4.75 22.31 -37.33
CA LYS A 348 -3.92 23.02 -38.32
C LYS A 348 -3.04 24.04 -37.63
N ILE A 349 -1.74 23.80 -37.59
CA ILE A 349 -0.74 24.80 -37.21
C ILE A 349 -0.57 25.77 -38.39
N GLN A 350 -0.95 27.03 -38.21
CA GLN A 350 -0.55 28.10 -39.12
C GLN A 350 0.82 28.65 -38.65
N PRO A 351 1.88 28.60 -39.48
CA PRO A 351 3.15 29.26 -39.14
C PRO A 351 2.97 30.78 -39.28
N LEU A 352 3.13 31.54 -38.20
CA LEU A 352 2.99 32.99 -38.26
C LEU A 352 4.31 33.61 -38.74
N ALA A 353 4.29 34.22 -39.93
CA ALA A 353 5.50 34.54 -40.67
C ALA A 353 6.52 35.42 -39.90
N ASN A 354 7.75 34.91 -39.78
CA ASN A 354 9.01 35.64 -39.57
C ASN A 354 8.96 36.86 -38.64
N GLY A 355 8.65 36.64 -37.36
CA GLY A 355 9.15 37.53 -36.31
C GLY A 355 10.67 37.39 -36.21
N THR A 356 11.42 38.48 -36.44
CA THR A 356 12.89 38.45 -36.27
C THR A 356 13.25 38.20 -34.80
N HIS A 357 14.16 37.23 -34.56
CA HIS A 357 14.76 36.99 -33.25
C HIS A 357 15.67 38.16 -32.85
N THR A 358 15.04 39.25 -32.43
CA THR A 358 15.70 40.30 -31.66
C THR A 358 15.97 39.74 -30.27
N LYS A 359 17.26 39.63 -29.90
CA LYS A 359 17.67 39.16 -28.57
C LYS A 359 16.94 39.96 -27.51
N SER A 360 16.06 39.32 -26.77
CA SER A 360 15.30 39.95 -25.72
C SER A 360 16.19 40.19 -24.50
N LYS A 361 15.98 41.30 -23.76
CA LYS A 361 16.71 41.54 -22.50
C LYS A 361 16.55 40.38 -21.49
N THR A 362 15.45 39.64 -21.61
CA THR A 362 15.17 38.41 -20.86
C THR A 362 16.17 37.28 -21.14
N GLU A 363 16.70 37.11 -22.36
CA GLU A 363 17.74 36.10 -22.64
C GLU A 363 19.07 36.40 -21.92
N GLU A 364 19.39 37.69 -21.76
CA GLU A 364 20.62 38.17 -21.12
C GLU A 364 20.57 38.04 -19.58
N VAL A 365 19.36 37.95 -19.00
CA VAL A 365 19.13 37.86 -17.55
C VAL A 365 18.72 36.45 -17.10
N LEU A 366 17.89 35.74 -17.88
CA LEU A 366 17.30 34.44 -17.52
C LEU A 366 17.96 33.24 -18.23
N GLY A 367 18.92 33.50 -19.12
CA GLY A 367 19.64 32.48 -19.88
C GLY A 367 19.03 32.21 -21.27
N PRO A 368 19.75 31.44 -22.11
CA PRO A 368 19.37 31.21 -23.50
C PRO A 368 18.14 30.30 -23.63
N ILE A 369 17.34 30.55 -24.66
CA ILE A 369 16.29 29.64 -25.10
C ILE A 369 16.96 28.45 -25.79
N GLU A 370 16.93 27.28 -25.15
CA GLU A 370 17.43 26.03 -25.74
C GLU A 370 16.33 25.26 -26.48
N LEU A 371 16.73 24.39 -27.42
CA LEU A 371 15.82 23.41 -28.01
C LEU A 371 15.36 22.38 -26.96
N PRO A 372 14.14 21.81 -27.09
CA PRO A 372 13.65 20.76 -26.20
C PRO A 372 14.59 19.56 -26.10
N PHE A 373 15.13 19.33 -24.89
CA PHE A 373 16.02 18.23 -24.54
C PHE A 373 15.39 17.39 -23.41
N PRO A 374 15.17 16.08 -23.61
CA PRO A 374 14.61 15.22 -22.56
C PRO A 374 15.62 14.97 -21.43
N SER A 375 15.17 15.08 -20.18
CA SER A 375 15.93 14.65 -19.00
C SER A 375 16.18 13.13 -19.04
N MET A 376 17.22 12.69 -18.33
CA MET A 376 17.43 11.26 -18.09
C MET A 376 16.29 10.70 -17.23
N LYS A 377 15.50 9.77 -17.79
CA LYS A 377 14.22 9.29 -17.22
C LYS A 377 14.33 8.45 -15.93
N PHE A 378 15.52 8.19 -15.38
CA PHE A 378 15.76 7.06 -14.46
C PHE A 378 16.60 7.43 -13.24
N LYS A 379 16.10 7.18 -12.03
CA LYS A 379 16.65 7.74 -10.76
C LYS A 379 16.58 6.84 -9.50
N GLN A 380 16.83 5.51 -9.59
CA GLN A 380 17.18 4.61 -8.46
C GLN A 380 17.92 3.33 -8.99
N ASN A 381 18.24 2.35 -8.12
CA ASN A 381 19.09 1.16 -8.40
C ASN A 381 18.38 -0.19 -8.14
N PHE A 382 18.36 -1.12 -9.13
CA PHE A 382 17.72 -2.44 -9.04
C PHE A 382 18.21 -3.35 -7.90
N THR A 383 19.42 -3.20 -7.34
CA THR A 383 19.93 -4.14 -6.31
C THR A 383 19.11 -4.13 -5.02
N GLN A 384 18.11 -3.24 -4.90
CA GLN A 384 17.10 -3.24 -3.82
C GLN A 384 15.71 -3.77 -4.26
N HIS A 385 15.42 -4.01 -5.55
CA HIS A 385 14.07 -4.39 -6.02
C HIS A 385 13.73 -5.89 -5.90
N VAL A 386 14.67 -6.73 -5.45
CA VAL A 386 14.39 -8.09 -4.94
C VAL A 386 14.51 -8.11 -3.40
N SER A 387 14.62 -6.94 -2.75
CA SER A 387 14.59 -6.84 -1.28
C SER A 387 13.14 -6.78 -0.78
N TYR A 388 12.84 -7.59 0.23
CA TYR A 388 11.55 -7.61 0.92
C TYR A 388 11.16 -6.25 1.54
N ASP A 389 12.14 -5.42 1.89
CA ASP A 389 11.96 -4.04 2.38
C ASP A 389 11.16 -3.14 1.39
N SER A 390 11.12 -3.47 0.10
CA SER A 390 10.28 -2.77 -0.89
C SER A 390 8.78 -2.84 -0.60
N PHE A 391 8.30 -3.90 0.05
CA PHE A 391 6.89 -4.03 0.48
C PHE A 391 6.57 -3.16 1.71
N SER A 392 7.59 -2.71 2.44
CA SER A 392 7.46 -1.93 3.68
C SER A 392 7.78 -0.45 3.51
N LYS A 393 7.77 0.04 2.26
CA LYS A 393 7.96 1.43 1.85
C LYS A 393 6.75 1.90 1.04
N VAL A 394 6.32 3.14 1.25
CA VAL A 394 5.18 3.72 0.52
C VAL A 394 5.52 3.85 -0.97
N GLY A 395 4.78 3.13 -1.82
CA GLY A 395 4.99 3.05 -3.27
C GLY A 395 4.13 1.97 -3.92
N TYR A 396 4.51 1.54 -5.13
CA TYR A 396 3.82 0.51 -5.91
C TYR A 396 4.62 -0.82 -5.90
N PRO A 397 4.41 -1.74 -4.93
CA PRO A 397 5.22 -2.95 -4.74
C PRO A 397 4.99 -4.03 -5.81
N PHE A 398 3.91 -3.92 -6.58
CA PHE A 398 3.51 -4.91 -7.58
C PHE A 398 4.19 -4.70 -8.94
N GLU A 399 4.72 -3.51 -9.21
CA GLU A 399 5.26 -3.06 -10.49
C GLU A 399 6.72 -2.63 -10.37
N LEU A 400 7.41 -2.48 -11.52
CA LEU A 400 8.83 -2.13 -11.58
C LEU A 400 9.03 -0.75 -12.19
N PHE A 401 9.70 0.15 -11.48
CA PHE A 401 10.13 1.43 -12.03
C PHE A 401 11.45 1.27 -12.79
N PRO A 402 11.68 2.03 -13.89
CA PRO A 402 12.90 1.90 -14.70
C PRO A 402 14.10 2.66 -14.11
N TYR A 403 15.32 2.11 -14.28
CA TYR A 403 16.56 2.55 -13.60
C TYR A 403 17.75 2.82 -14.53
N THR A 404 18.83 3.40 -13.97
CA THR A 404 20.22 3.16 -14.42
C THR A 404 21.09 2.84 -13.19
N PRO A 405 22.08 1.92 -13.27
CA PRO A 405 22.87 1.51 -12.10
C PRO A 405 24.02 2.48 -11.75
N PHE A 406 24.12 3.63 -12.42
CA PHE A 406 25.24 4.58 -12.34
C PHE A 406 24.84 5.96 -11.78
N GLU A 407 23.71 6.02 -11.07
CA GLU A 407 23.16 7.26 -10.54
C GLU A 407 23.99 7.86 -9.40
N LYS A 408 23.86 9.17 -9.20
CA LYS A 408 24.32 9.89 -8.01
C LYS A 408 23.08 10.41 -7.28
N VAL A 409 22.98 10.11 -5.99
CA VAL A 409 21.91 10.64 -5.12
C VAL A 409 21.93 12.17 -5.20
N LEU A 410 20.80 12.78 -5.57
CA LEU A 410 20.63 14.22 -5.57
C LEU A 410 20.70 14.73 -4.12
N PRO A 411 21.45 15.80 -3.82
CA PRO A 411 21.53 16.35 -2.48
C PRO A 411 20.15 16.89 -2.08
N MET A 412 19.64 16.47 -0.91
CA MET A 412 18.40 17.02 -0.34
C MET A 412 18.61 18.38 0.33
N GLU A 413 19.86 18.79 0.52
CA GLU A 413 20.24 20.12 0.99
C GLU A 413 20.31 21.10 -0.18
N ALA A 414 19.80 22.32 0.02
CA ALA A 414 19.98 23.40 -0.95
C ALA A 414 21.47 23.75 -1.04
N GLN A 415 22.07 23.62 -2.23
CA GLN A 415 23.52 23.82 -2.49
C GLN A 415 24.08 25.17 -1.97
N TYR A 416 23.22 26.15 -1.70
CA TYR A 416 23.56 27.54 -1.38
C TYR A 416 23.05 28.05 -0.02
N LYS A 417 22.57 27.18 0.89
CA LYS A 417 22.19 27.59 2.27
C LYS A 417 22.85 26.73 3.34
N GLY A 418 23.86 27.30 4.01
CA GLY A 418 24.35 26.80 5.30
C GLY A 418 25.75 26.16 5.30
N SER A 419 26.54 26.25 4.22
CA SER A 419 27.90 25.71 4.24
C SER A 419 28.80 26.53 5.19
N GLY A 420 29.08 25.97 6.38
CA GLY A 420 30.02 26.54 7.36
C GLY A 420 31.47 26.64 6.85
N TYR A 421 31.77 25.96 5.73
CA TYR A 421 32.90 26.24 4.87
C TYR A 421 32.43 27.18 3.75
N GLY A 422 33.08 28.33 3.60
CA GLY A 422 32.73 29.35 2.59
C GLY A 422 32.90 28.88 1.14
N PHE A 423 32.46 29.72 0.20
CA PHE A 423 32.44 29.51 -1.26
C PHE A 423 33.42 28.43 -1.79
N GLN A 424 32.91 27.23 -2.09
CA GLN A 424 33.73 26.21 -2.74
C GLN A 424 34.09 26.65 -4.17
N PRO A 425 35.39 26.67 -4.55
CA PRO A 425 35.80 27.10 -5.88
C PRO A 425 35.28 26.14 -6.95
N ILE A 426 34.51 26.67 -7.89
CA ILE A 426 33.75 25.89 -8.88
C ILE A 426 34.71 24.97 -9.66
N GLY A 427 34.47 23.66 -9.57
CA GLY A 427 35.23 22.65 -10.32
C GLY A 427 36.72 22.57 -9.98
N ARG A 428 37.18 23.12 -8.85
CA ARG A 428 38.61 23.26 -8.50
C ARG A 428 39.44 23.97 -9.59
N GLY A 429 38.83 24.85 -10.40
CA GLY A 429 39.51 25.60 -11.46
C GLY A 429 39.59 24.89 -12.83
N LEU A 430 38.99 23.70 -13.01
CA LEU A 430 38.83 23.06 -14.32
C LEU A 430 37.62 23.67 -15.06
N GLY A 431 37.83 24.89 -15.55
CA GLY A 431 36.74 25.81 -15.90
C GLY A 431 36.24 25.79 -17.35
N GLY A 432 35.29 26.68 -17.62
CA GLY A 432 34.79 27.01 -18.97
C GLY A 432 33.54 27.87 -18.89
N THR A 433 33.69 29.19 -19.06
CA THR A 433 32.87 30.31 -18.52
C THR A 433 31.34 30.17 -18.47
N GLY A 434 30.70 29.44 -19.40
CA GLY A 434 29.26 29.15 -19.33
C GLY A 434 28.88 28.17 -18.21
N LYS A 435 29.81 27.34 -17.75
CA LYS A 435 29.61 26.27 -16.77
C LYS A 435 29.65 26.77 -15.34
N GLU A 436 30.42 27.81 -15.05
CA GLU A 436 30.40 28.52 -13.78
C GLU A 436 29.11 29.34 -13.65
N PHE A 437 28.69 30.03 -14.73
CA PHE A 437 27.42 30.76 -14.76
C PHE A 437 26.22 29.82 -14.61
N SER A 438 26.17 28.72 -15.38
CA SER A 438 25.13 27.68 -15.26
C SER A 438 25.09 27.01 -13.89
N LYS A 439 26.18 27.03 -13.10
CA LYS A 439 26.19 26.56 -11.71
C LYS A 439 25.77 27.63 -10.72
N GLY A 440 26.21 28.87 -10.92
CA GLY A 440 25.81 30.03 -10.11
C GLY A 440 24.32 30.35 -10.21
N LEU A 441 23.69 29.97 -11.33
CA LEU A 441 22.24 29.94 -11.50
C LEU A 441 21.53 28.82 -10.71
N GLY A 442 22.23 27.84 -10.14
CA GLY A 442 21.61 26.64 -9.55
C GLY A 442 21.39 25.52 -10.57
N GLY A 443 21.41 24.26 -10.10
CA GLY A 443 21.26 23.06 -10.93
C GLY A 443 22.11 21.86 -10.47
N ASN A 444 21.65 20.65 -10.79
CA ASN A 444 22.30 19.37 -10.48
C ASN A 444 22.84 18.63 -11.72
N LEU A 445 22.21 18.81 -12.89
CA LEU A 445 22.60 18.19 -14.17
C LEU A 445 23.12 19.21 -15.21
N PRO A 446 23.88 18.77 -16.25
CA PRO A 446 24.46 19.69 -17.24
C PRO A 446 23.45 20.35 -18.19
N LYS A 447 22.26 19.76 -18.32
CA LYS A 447 21.08 20.30 -19.02
C LYS A 447 19.87 19.88 -18.23
N GLU A 448 19.03 20.85 -17.88
CA GLU A 448 17.82 20.68 -17.08
C GLU A 448 16.73 21.52 -17.74
N GLN A 449 15.57 20.91 -17.94
CA GLN A 449 14.38 21.55 -18.51
C GLN A 449 13.14 21.08 -17.75
N PHE A 450 12.04 21.82 -17.89
CA PHE A 450 10.76 21.46 -17.28
C PHE A 450 9.62 21.40 -18.31
N THR A 451 8.61 20.62 -17.99
CA THR A 451 7.34 20.56 -18.74
C THR A 451 6.28 21.35 -17.98
N ILE A 452 5.53 22.21 -18.66
CA ILE A 452 4.34 22.84 -18.07
C ILE A 452 3.13 21.93 -18.27
N VAL A 453 2.33 21.70 -17.22
CA VAL A 453 1.06 20.99 -17.29
C VAL A 453 -0.07 21.93 -16.87
N MET A 454 -0.84 22.39 -17.86
CA MET A 454 -2.07 23.17 -17.67
C MET A 454 -3.29 22.26 -17.70
N LEU A 455 -4.22 22.44 -16.77
CA LEU A 455 -5.56 21.85 -16.84
C LEU A 455 -6.55 22.93 -17.26
N THR A 456 -7.41 22.62 -18.24
CA THR A 456 -8.40 23.58 -18.76
C THR A 456 -9.79 22.98 -18.88
N TYR A 457 -10.79 23.80 -18.57
CA TYR A 457 -12.21 23.47 -18.65
C TYR A 457 -13.02 24.72 -19.05
N GLU A 458 -13.66 24.68 -20.22
CA GLU A 458 -14.57 25.75 -20.73
C GLU A 458 -13.95 27.18 -20.79
N ARG A 459 -12.63 27.30 -20.91
CA ARG A 459 -11.87 28.56 -20.72
C ARG A 459 -10.89 28.88 -21.85
N ASN A 460 -11.24 28.51 -23.09
CA ASN A 460 -10.35 28.54 -24.26
C ASN A 460 -9.60 29.88 -24.46
N GLU A 461 -10.26 31.03 -24.26
CA GLU A 461 -9.64 32.36 -24.40
C GLU A 461 -8.56 32.63 -23.33
N LYS A 462 -8.84 32.23 -22.07
CA LYS A 462 -7.86 32.35 -20.98
C LYS A 462 -6.64 31.46 -21.24
N LEU A 463 -6.88 30.22 -21.65
CA LEU A 463 -5.82 29.28 -22.06
C LEU A 463 -4.94 29.89 -23.16
N ILE A 464 -5.51 30.44 -24.24
CA ILE A 464 -4.73 31.06 -25.32
C ILE A 464 -3.92 32.26 -24.79
N SER A 465 -4.51 33.10 -23.94
CA SER A 465 -3.80 34.23 -23.31
C SER A 465 -2.65 33.77 -22.38
N ALA A 466 -2.83 32.69 -21.62
CA ALA A 466 -1.80 32.10 -20.77
C ALA A 466 -0.67 31.50 -21.62
N LEU A 467 -1.02 30.73 -22.66
CA LEU A 467 -0.08 30.13 -23.61
C LEU A 467 0.77 31.19 -24.34
N GLN A 468 0.15 32.27 -24.84
CA GLN A 468 0.88 33.37 -25.49
C GLN A 468 1.94 34.01 -24.58
N LYS A 469 1.66 34.14 -23.27
CA LYS A 469 2.58 34.73 -22.29
C LYS A 469 3.79 33.84 -21.96
N LEU A 470 3.78 32.55 -22.34
CA LEU A 470 4.92 31.65 -22.18
C LEU A 470 5.90 31.67 -23.37
N LYS A 471 5.62 32.45 -24.42
CA LYS A 471 6.49 32.56 -25.59
C LYS A 471 7.89 33.03 -25.19
N GLY A 472 8.90 32.24 -25.55
CA GLY A 472 10.31 32.52 -25.25
C GLY A 472 10.77 32.25 -23.80
N LEU A 473 9.98 31.54 -22.98
CA LEU A 473 10.38 31.16 -21.62
C LEU A 473 11.61 30.21 -21.63
N PRO A 474 12.73 30.55 -20.97
CA PRO A 474 13.91 29.68 -20.89
C PRO A 474 13.65 28.36 -20.14
N PHE A 475 14.45 27.34 -20.45
CA PHE A 475 14.39 25.97 -19.91
C PHE A 475 13.05 25.21 -20.09
N LEU A 476 12.09 25.76 -20.84
CA LEU A 476 10.83 25.10 -21.16
C LEU A 476 11.05 24.02 -22.24
N ASN A 477 10.68 22.76 -21.94
CA ASN A 477 10.77 21.66 -22.90
C ASN A 477 9.52 21.56 -23.79
N LYS A 478 8.34 21.61 -23.17
CA LYS A 478 7.03 21.47 -23.83
C LYS A 478 5.91 21.94 -22.90
N ILE A 479 4.73 22.16 -23.48
CA ILE A 479 3.51 22.43 -22.72
C ILE A 479 2.50 21.31 -22.99
N ILE A 480 1.95 20.75 -21.92
CA ILE A 480 0.87 19.78 -21.94
C ILE A 480 -0.42 20.49 -21.50
N VAL A 481 -1.42 20.51 -22.37
CA VAL A 481 -2.77 20.98 -22.07
C VAL A 481 -3.66 19.77 -21.81
N VAL A 482 -4.00 19.55 -20.54
CA VAL A 482 -4.92 18.51 -20.08
C VAL A 482 -6.34 19.01 -20.31
N TRP A 483 -6.97 18.47 -21.36
CA TRP A 483 -8.27 18.90 -21.84
C TRP A 483 -9.39 18.15 -21.09
N ASN A 484 -9.98 18.81 -20.08
CA ASN A 484 -11.02 18.23 -19.22
C ASN A 484 -12.44 18.44 -19.74
N ASN A 485 -12.65 19.27 -20.77
CA ASN A 485 -13.97 19.49 -21.38
C ASN A 485 -14.41 18.19 -22.13
N PRO A 486 -15.63 17.67 -21.90
CA PRO A 486 -16.16 16.51 -22.61
C PRO A 486 -16.21 16.70 -24.14
N ALA A 487 -16.52 17.91 -24.62
CA ALA A 487 -16.41 18.25 -26.03
C ALA A 487 -14.93 18.32 -26.44
N PRO A 488 -14.53 17.81 -27.63
CA PRO A 488 -13.20 18.10 -28.15
C PRO A 488 -13.01 19.62 -28.33
N PRO A 489 -11.76 20.12 -28.38
CA PRO A 489 -11.50 21.49 -28.84
C PRO A 489 -12.10 21.69 -30.23
N SER A 490 -12.56 22.91 -30.51
CA SER A 490 -13.05 23.27 -31.83
C SER A 490 -11.95 23.10 -32.88
N THR A 491 -12.35 22.75 -34.11
CA THR A 491 -11.44 22.60 -35.26
C THR A 491 -10.78 23.91 -35.72
N ILE A 492 -11.06 25.01 -35.01
CA ILE A 492 -10.58 26.38 -35.24
C ILE A 492 -9.82 26.87 -33.97
N LEU A 493 -9.39 25.97 -33.07
CA LEU A 493 -8.55 26.33 -31.93
C LEU A 493 -7.10 26.56 -32.39
N GLU A 494 -6.82 27.77 -32.89
CA GLU A 494 -5.49 28.19 -33.30
C GLU A 494 -4.60 28.42 -32.08
N LEU A 495 -3.73 27.45 -31.79
CA LEU A 495 -2.77 27.53 -30.69
C LEU A 495 -1.58 28.43 -31.09
N PRO A 496 -1.08 29.28 -30.17
CA PRO A 496 -0.02 30.22 -30.47
C PRO A 496 1.34 29.53 -30.64
N GLU A 497 2.19 30.08 -31.51
CA GLU A 497 3.56 29.61 -31.68
C GLU A 497 4.47 30.16 -30.58
N ILE A 498 4.78 29.31 -29.59
CA ILE A 498 5.53 29.64 -28.36
C ILE A 498 7.05 29.42 -28.52
N GLY A 499 7.47 28.59 -29.48
CA GLY A 499 8.85 28.11 -29.67
C GLY A 499 9.11 26.69 -29.14
N VAL A 500 8.13 26.11 -28.43
CA VAL A 500 8.16 24.72 -27.91
C VAL A 500 6.91 23.95 -28.35
N PRO A 501 6.94 22.61 -28.44
CA PRO A 501 5.75 21.83 -28.79
C PRO A 501 4.67 21.91 -27.70
N ILE A 502 3.44 22.19 -28.14
CA ILE A 502 2.22 22.08 -27.32
C ILE A 502 1.56 20.73 -27.64
N LYS A 503 1.21 19.95 -26.61
CA LYS A 503 0.45 18.70 -26.74
C LYS A 503 -0.88 18.82 -26.00
N VAL A 504 -2.00 18.62 -26.69
CA VAL A 504 -3.35 18.71 -26.10
C VAL A 504 -3.89 17.30 -25.88
N LEU A 505 -4.07 16.91 -24.63
CA LEU A 505 -4.40 15.53 -24.25
C LEU A 505 -5.86 15.42 -23.82
N LYS A 506 -6.66 14.62 -24.54
CA LYS A 506 -8.08 14.45 -24.17
C LYS A 506 -8.26 13.48 -23.01
N MET A 507 -8.90 13.94 -21.95
CA MET A 507 -9.25 13.11 -20.80
C MET A 507 -10.62 12.42 -21.00
N SER A 508 -10.81 11.26 -20.37
CA SER A 508 -12.05 10.47 -20.46
C SER A 508 -13.17 10.97 -19.54
N LYS A 509 -12.80 11.63 -18.43
CA LYS A 509 -13.71 12.25 -17.45
C LYS A 509 -13.18 13.62 -17.04
N ASN A 510 -14.06 14.56 -16.71
CA ASN A 510 -13.65 15.79 -16.03
C ASN A 510 -13.21 15.46 -14.59
N SER A 511 -11.95 15.69 -14.26
CA SER A 511 -11.42 15.53 -12.90
C SER A 511 -10.16 16.38 -12.72
N LEU A 512 -10.04 17.10 -11.60
CA LEU A 512 -8.84 17.88 -11.28
C LEU A 512 -7.58 16.99 -11.18
N ASN A 513 -7.74 15.71 -10.84
CA ASN A 513 -6.64 14.76 -10.69
C ASN A 513 -5.97 14.39 -12.04
N ASN A 514 -6.61 14.69 -13.17
CA ASN A 514 -6.07 14.36 -14.50
C ASN A 514 -4.70 15.02 -14.76
N ARG A 515 -4.38 16.15 -14.12
CA ARG A 515 -3.08 16.84 -14.25
C ARG A 515 -1.92 16.16 -13.51
N PHE A 516 -2.21 15.19 -12.65
CA PHE A 516 -1.22 14.43 -11.88
C PHE A 516 -0.99 13.02 -12.45
N LEU A 517 -1.53 12.70 -13.62
CA LEU A 517 -1.29 11.43 -14.31
C LEU A 517 0.13 11.41 -14.90
N PRO A 518 0.87 10.29 -14.79
CA PRO A 518 2.20 10.16 -15.36
C PRO A 518 2.09 9.91 -16.87
N PHE A 519 1.92 10.98 -17.65
CA PHE A 519 1.81 10.91 -19.11
C PHE A 519 3.15 10.52 -19.76
N ASP A 520 3.11 9.58 -20.70
CA ASP A 520 4.24 9.09 -21.52
C ASP A 520 5.08 10.19 -22.20
N VAL A 521 4.44 11.32 -22.54
CA VAL A 521 5.05 12.49 -23.16
C VAL A 521 5.73 13.47 -22.19
N ILE A 522 5.64 13.24 -20.88
CA ILE A 522 6.50 13.93 -19.90
C ILE A 522 7.89 13.29 -19.99
N GLU A 523 8.86 14.11 -20.36
CA GLU A 523 10.24 13.68 -20.62
C GLU A 523 11.25 14.56 -19.87
N THR A 524 10.77 15.33 -18.90
CA THR A 524 11.57 16.22 -18.03
C THR A 524 11.44 15.78 -16.59
N GLU A 525 12.50 15.97 -15.81
CA GLU A 525 12.51 15.65 -14.38
C GLU A 525 11.72 16.63 -13.50
N ALA A 526 11.45 17.83 -14.02
CA ALA A 526 10.61 18.84 -13.38
C ALA A 526 9.31 19.04 -14.18
N VAL A 527 8.23 19.29 -13.44
CA VAL A 527 6.90 19.60 -13.99
C VAL A 527 6.33 20.80 -13.25
N LEU A 528 6.04 21.89 -13.97
CA LEU A 528 5.31 23.04 -13.46
C LEU A 528 3.82 22.84 -13.74
N SER A 529 3.05 22.46 -12.72
CA SER A 529 1.59 22.45 -12.83
C SER A 529 1.03 23.84 -12.51
N ILE A 530 0.18 24.36 -13.40
CA ILE A 530 -0.40 25.71 -13.29
C ILE A 530 -1.86 25.69 -13.80
N ASP A 531 -2.72 26.51 -13.21
CA ASP A 531 -4.12 26.67 -13.64
C ASP A 531 -4.23 27.65 -14.83
N ASP A 532 -5.25 27.47 -15.67
CA ASP A 532 -5.40 28.21 -16.94
C ASP A 532 -5.76 29.70 -16.80
N ASP A 533 -5.93 30.20 -15.58
CA ASP A 533 -6.10 31.63 -15.26
C ASP A 533 -5.07 32.21 -14.29
N VAL A 534 -4.03 31.45 -13.93
CA VAL A 534 -2.89 31.94 -13.13
C VAL A 534 -1.80 32.49 -14.06
N TYR A 535 -1.21 33.62 -13.67
CA TYR A 535 -0.09 34.25 -14.37
C TYR A 535 1.13 34.35 -13.45
N LEU A 536 2.28 33.92 -13.96
CA LEU A 536 3.61 34.07 -13.37
C LEU A 536 4.54 34.71 -14.41
N ARG A 537 5.44 35.59 -13.98
CA ARG A 537 6.49 36.16 -14.85
C ARG A 537 7.55 35.10 -15.15
N HIS A 538 8.25 35.27 -16.27
CA HIS A 538 9.37 34.36 -16.63
C HIS A 538 10.45 34.35 -15.54
N GLU A 539 10.73 35.52 -14.95
CA GLU A 539 11.64 35.69 -13.81
C GLU A 539 11.26 34.78 -12.62
N GLU A 540 9.97 34.73 -12.29
CA GLU A 540 9.43 33.96 -11.16
C GLU A 540 9.45 32.45 -11.44
N ILE A 541 9.13 32.06 -12.68
CA ILE A 541 9.18 30.64 -13.10
C ILE A 541 10.62 30.14 -13.12
N VAL A 542 11.55 30.90 -13.69
CA VAL A 542 12.97 30.53 -13.75
C VAL A 542 13.56 30.48 -12.35
N PHE A 543 13.29 31.47 -11.48
CA PHE A 543 13.72 31.46 -10.07
C PHE A 543 13.10 30.32 -9.24
N ALA A 544 11.91 29.83 -9.57
CA ALA A 544 11.31 28.67 -8.90
C ALA A 544 11.86 27.31 -9.41
N PHE A 545 12.52 27.30 -10.57
CA PHE A 545 13.10 26.10 -11.20
C PHE A 545 14.59 25.91 -10.90
N ARG A 546 15.27 26.93 -10.36
CA ARG A 546 16.74 27.06 -10.31
C ARG A 546 17.27 27.20 -8.88
#